data_AF-A0A433BGZ9-F1
#
_entry.id   AF-A0A433BGZ9-F1
#
_cell.length_a   1.000
_cell.length_b   1.000
_cell.length_c   1.000
_cell.angle_alpha   90.00
_cell.angle_beta   90.00
_cell.angle_gamma   90.00
#
_symmetry.space_group_name_H-M   'P 1'
#
loop_
_entity.id
_entity.type
_entity.pdbx_description
1 polymer ?
#
loop_
_entity_poly.entity_id
_entity_poly.type
_entity_poly.pdbx_seq_one_letter_code
_entity_poly.pdbx_strand_id
1 'polypeptide(L)' 'MSPEMNPEALERYVDAAALALGLSLTAEQRPGVLAYFGMAARFAAVLDATELHPHDESALRFEPVSAPLSPHGDDHVA' A
#
# COMPACT_ATOMS: atom_id res chain seq x y z
N MET A 1 -5.26 -8.82 19.94
CA MET A 1 -6.61 -8.46 19.46
C MET A 1 -6.49 -7.06 18.90
N SER A 2 -6.28 -6.94 17.59
CA SER A 2 -6.24 -5.64 16.95
C SER A 2 -7.57 -4.95 17.22
N PRO A 3 -7.57 -3.66 17.59
CA PRO A 3 -8.82 -2.96 17.80
C PRO A 3 -9.55 -3.00 16.46
N GLU A 4 -10.75 -3.60 16.45
CA GLU A 4 -11.71 -3.28 15.40
C GLU A 4 -11.73 -1.76 15.27
N MET A 5 -11.51 -1.25 14.05
CA MET A 5 -11.61 0.18 13.82
C MET A 5 -13.01 0.62 14.26
N ASN A 6 -13.08 1.48 15.28
CA ASN A 6 -14.32 2.13 15.67
C ASN A 6 -14.93 2.81 14.42
N PRO A 7 -16.24 2.67 14.16
CA PRO A 7 -16.92 3.35 13.05
C PRO A 7 -16.55 4.83 12.88
N GLU A 8 -16.42 5.57 13.98
CA GLU A 8 -16.04 6.99 13.94
C GLU A 8 -14.60 7.20 13.43
N ALA A 9 -13.68 6.31 13.81
CA ALA A 9 -12.30 6.34 13.34
C ALA A 9 -12.22 5.96 11.86
N LEU A 10 -13.03 5.00 11.42
CA LEU A 10 -13.14 4.59 10.02
C LEU A 10 -13.66 5.74 9.15
N GLU A 11 -14.72 6.43 9.58
CA GLU A 11 -15.25 7.58 8.87
C GLU A 11 -14.21 8.70 8.74
N ARG A 12 -13.56 9.08 9.85
CA ARG A 12 -12.48 10.08 9.83
C ARG A 12 -11.34 9.69 8.90
N TYR A 13 -10.96 8.41 8.89
CA TYR A 13 -9.90 7.93 8.02
C TYR A 13 -10.30 8.03 6.55
N VAL A 14 -11.50 7.57 6.18
CA VAL A 14 -11.99 7.62 4.80
C VAL A 14 -12.09 9.06 4.32
N ASP A 15 -12.62 9.97 5.14
CA ASP A 15 -12.73 11.38 4.78
C ASP A 15 -11.34 12.03 4.59
N ALA A 16 -10.38 11.74 5.48
CA ALA A 16 -9.01 12.24 5.37
C ALA A 16 -8.25 11.66 4.16
N ALA A 17 -8.42 10.37 3.89
CA ALA A 17 -7.79 9.70 2.75
C ALA A 17 -8.35 10.20 1.43
N ALA A 18 -9.68 10.38 1.33
CA ALA A 18 -10.31 10.96 0.15
C ALA A 18 -9.76 12.36 -0.14
N LEU A 19 -9.64 13.20 0.88
CA LEU A 19 -9.04 14.54 0.75
C LEU A 19 -7.58 14.48 0.26
N ALA A 20 -6.76 13.61 0.86
CA ALA A 20 -5.35 13.47 0.50
C ALA A 20 -5.14 12.97 -0.94
N LEU A 21 -6.08 12.16 -1.44
CA LEU A 21 -6.09 11.65 -2.82
C LEU A 21 -6.78 12.58 -3.81
N GLY A 22 -7.35 13.71 -3.36
CA GLY A 22 -8.11 14.63 -4.21
C GLY A 22 -9.43 14.04 -4.73
N LEU A 23 -10.01 13.09 -4.00
CA LEU A 23 -11.26 12.42 -4.34
C LEU A 23 -12.45 13.09 -3.65
N SER A 24 -13.50 13.38 -4.42
CA SER A 24 -14.77 13.87 -3.90
C SER A 24 -15.74 12.72 -3.68
N LEU A 25 -16.16 12.50 -2.43
CA LEU A 25 -17.22 11.55 -2.10
C LEU A 25 -18.56 12.26 -2.06
N THR A 26 -19.48 11.91 -2.97
CA THR A 26 -20.84 12.43 -2.90
C THR A 26 -21.59 11.83 -1.71
N ALA A 27 -22.66 12.49 -1.27
CA ALA A 27 -23.53 11.99 -0.20
C ALA A 27 -24.11 10.60 -0.52
N GLU A 28 -24.32 10.29 -1.80
CA GLU A 28 -24.84 8.99 -2.27
C GLU A 28 -23.76 7.90 -2.26
N GLN A 29 -22.51 8.25 -2.55
CA GLN A 29 -21.38 7.30 -2.58
C GLN A 29 -20.86 6.98 -1.18
N ARG A 30 -20.89 7.95 -0.25
CA ARG A 30 -20.29 7.83 1.08
C ARG A 30 -20.75 6.59 1.85
N PRO A 31 -22.06 6.25 1.93
CA PRO A 31 -22.49 5.04 2.64
C PRO A 31 -21.89 3.75 2.05
N GLY A 32 -21.80 3.67 0.73
CA GLY A 32 -21.20 2.52 0.04
C GLY A 32 -19.70 2.42 0.31
N VAL A 33 -18.97 3.52 0.20
CA VAL A 33 -17.53 3.56 0.46
C VAL A 33 -17.22 3.13 1.89
N LEU A 34 -17.96 3.63 2.89
CA LEU A 34 -17.79 3.23 4.28
C LEU A 34 -18.05 1.73 4.50
N ALA A 35 -19.10 1.18 3.89
CA ALA A 35 -19.43 -0.23 4.01
C ALA A 35 -18.32 -1.13 3.42
N TYR A 36 -17.87 -0.83 2.19
CA TYR A 36 -16.81 -1.61 1.54
C TYR A 36 -15.46 -1.43 2.22
N PHE A 37 -15.13 -0.22 2.67
CA PHE A 37 -13.89 0.04 3.41
C PHE A 37 -13.89 -0.69 4.77
N GLY A 38 -15.02 -0.72 5.48
CA GLY A 38 -15.17 -1.52 6.70
C GLY A 38 -15.01 -3.02 6.47
N MET A 39 -15.53 -3.54 5.36
CA MET A 39 -15.28 -4.94 4.98
C MET A 39 -13.80 -5.20 4.70
N ALA A 40 -13.13 -4.31 3.97
CA ALA A 40 -11.69 -4.41 3.71
C ALA A 40 -10.86 -4.35 5.00
N ALA A 41 -11.23 -3.49 5.95
CA ALA A 41 -10.58 -3.41 7.26
C ALA A 41 -10.68 -4.73 8.04
N ARG A 42 -11.80 -5.45 7.92
CA ARG A 42 -11.95 -6.78 8.54
C ARG A 42 -11.04 -7.81 7.88
N PHE A 43 -10.83 -7.76 6.57
CA PHE A 43 -9.86 -8.62 5.90
C PHE A 43 -8.42 -8.25 6.28
N ALA A 44 -8.10 -6.96 6.38
CA ALA A 44 -6.79 -6.50 6.84
C ALA A 44 -6.47 -7.02 8.25
N ALA A 45 -7.45 -7.04 9.16
CA ALA A 45 -7.28 -7.60 10.50
C ALA A 45 -6.91 -9.11 10.50
N VAL A 46 -7.35 -9.87 9.49
CA VAL A 46 -6.92 -11.27 9.31
C VAL A 46 -5.46 -11.35 8.89
N LEU A 47 -5.03 -10.46 7.98
CA LEU A 47 -3.65 -10.41 7.50
C LEU A 47 -2.70 -9.95 8.62
N ASP A 48 -3.06 -8.91 9.37
CA ASP A 48 -2.29 -8.38 10.51
C ASP A 48 -2.07 -9.41 11.63
N ALA A 49 -2.92 -10.43 11.72
CA ALA A 49 -2.77 -11.52 12.67
C ALA A 49 -1.72 -12.56 12.22
N THR A 50 -1.21 -12.46 10.99
CA THR A 50 -0.16 -13.34 10.47
C THR A 50 1.19 -12.93 11.03
N GLU A 51 1.95 -13.89 11.55
CA GLU A 51 3.31 -13.64 12.02
C GLU A 51 4.23 -13.34 10.83
N LEU A 52 4.94 -12.21 10.90
CA LEU A 52 5.98 -11.83 9.95
C LEU A 52 7.30 -11.63 10.67
N HIS A 53 8.37 -12.14 10.07
CA HIS A 53 9.75 -11.97 10.51
C HIS A 53 10.42 -10.84 9.72
N PRO A 54 11.49 -10.21 10.26
CA PRO A 54 12.22 -9.16 9.55
C PRO A 54 12.82 -9.56 8.19
N HIS A 55 12.91 -10.86 7.91
CA HIS A 55 13.44 -11.42 6.66
C HIS A 55 12.34 -11.88 5.69
N ASP A 56 11.05 -11.71 6.04
CA ASP A 56 9.96 -11.95 5.12
C ASP A 56 9.89 -10.80 4.12
N GLU A 57 10.26 -11.08 2.87
CA GLU A 57 10.32 -10.09 1.80
C GLU A 57 9.00 -10.02 1.01
N SER A 58 8.81 -8.90 0.31
CA SER A 58 7.73 -8.77 -0.68
C SER A 58 7.85 -9.85 -1.75
N ALA A 59 6.73 -10.48 -2.09
CA ALA A 59 6.68 -11.52 -3.13
C ALA A 59 7.22 -11.01 -4.48
N LEU A 60 7.04 -9.71 -4.76
CA LEU A 60 7.68 -9.03 -5.87
C LEU A 60 8.86 -8.22 -5.36
N ARG A 61 10.04 -8.49 -5.91
CA ARG A 61 11.28 -7.75 -5.63
C ARG A 61 11.80 -7.08 -6.90
N PHE A 62 12.47 -5.93 -6.73
CA PHE A 62 13.14 -5.27 -7.83
C PHE A 62 14.37 -6.06 -8.25
N GLU A 63 14.49 -6.34 -9.55
CA GLU A 63 15.69 -6.91 -10.16
C GLU A 63 16.32 -5.86 -11.07
N PRO A 64 17.51 -5.32 -10.71
CA PRO A 64 18.21 -4.41 -11.58
C PRO A 64 18.55 -5.11 -12.89
N VAL A 65 18.27 -4.46 -14.02
CA VAL A 65 18.83 -4.88 -15.30
C VAL A 65 20.26 -4.37 -15.40
N SER A 66 21.21 -5.24 -15.71
CA SER A 66 22.60 -4.83 -15.97
C SER A 66 22.65 -3.88 -17.15
N ALA A 67 23.33 -2.74 -16.98
CA ALA A 67 23.66 -1.88 -18.11
C ALA A 67 24.52 -2.66 -19.11
N PRO A 68 24.29 -2.56 -20.42
CA PRO A 68 25.18 -3.16 -21.40
C PRO A 68 26.58 -2.56 -21.21
N LEU A 69 27.62 -3.42 -21.21
CA LEU A 69 29.01 -2.99 -21.23
C LEU A 69 29.18 -2.02 -22.40
N SER A 70 29.59 -0.77 -22.13
CA SER A 70 29.82 0.20 -23.20
C SER A 70 30.87 -0.35 -24.16
N PRO A 71 30.66 -0.30 -25.49
CA PRO A 71 31.57 -0.91 -26.47
C PRO A 71 32.88 -0.12 -26.67
N HIS A 72 33.28 0.73 -25.72
CA HIS A 72 34.52 1.51 -25.79
C HIS A 72 35.37 1.13 -24.58
N GLY A 73 36.14 0.04 -24.76
CA GLY A 73 37.32 -0.16 -23.95
C GLY A 73 38.30 0.94 -24.31
N ASP A 74 38.33 2.00 -23.50
CA ASP A 74 39.37 3.01 -23.56
C ASP A 74 40.69 2.35 -23.16
N ASP A 75 41.46 2.04 -24.19
CA ASP A 75 42.84 1.61 -24.18
C ASP A 75 43.71 2.78 -23.67
N HIS A 76 43.67 3.05 -22.37
CA HIS A 76 44.63 3.96 -21.73
C HIS A 76 45.91 3.19 -21.41
N VAL A 77 46.74 3.04 -22.45
CA VAL A 77 48.15 2.68 -22.35
C VAL A 77 48.90 3.81 -21.64
N ALA A 78 49.60 3.46 -20.55
CA ALA A 78 50.52 4.31 -19.80
C ALA A 78 51.89 4.43 -20.49
#